data_AF-A0A2V7QHG4-F1
#
_entry.id   AF-A0A2V7QHG4-F1
#
_cell.length_a   1.000
_cell.length_b   1.000
_cell.length_c   1.000
_cell.angle_alpha   90.00
_cell.angle_beta   90.00
_cell.angle_gamma   90.00
#
_symmetry.space_group_name_H-M   'P 1'
#
loop_
_entity.id
_entity.type
_entity.pdbx_description
1 polymer ?
#
loop_
_entity_poly.entity_id
_entity_poly.type
_entity_poly.pdbx_seq_one_letter_code
_entity_poly.pdbx_strand_id
1 'polypeptide(L)'
;MRIQRALARAGVASRRGAEELVAAGRVRINGIVAAIGQSVDTGHDKITVDGKAVGSPVAPFWIVLNKPAGVLTTRSDPAGRRTVFDLVDDVPGLTYVGRLDYMTEGVLLLTTDGEAAHKLTHPSSEIERTYVVTVRGDGATAARAAMKGVELEDGLVMPTDVLARRTGRGVWELEITIAEGKTREVRRLCEALGLEVERLVR
;
A
#
# COMPACT_ATOMS: atom_id res chain seq x y z
N MET A 1 22.35 1.80 -7.95
CA MET A 1 21.28 1.36 -7.01
C MET A 1 21.79 0.22 -6.14
N ARG A 2 21.14 -0.12 -5.01
CA ARG A 2 21.55 -1.27 -4.19
C ARG A 2 21.28 -2.60 -4.92
N ILE A 3 22.16 -3.60 -4.78
CA ILE A 3 22.09 -4.89 -5.49
C ILE A 3 20.76 -5.62 -5.27
N GLN A 4 20.23 -5.62 -4.05
CA GLN A 4 18.94 -6.25 -3.75
C GLN A 4 17.75 -5.57 -4.45
N ARG A 5 17.86 -4.25 -4.72
CA ARG A 5 16.87 -3.51 -5.51
C ARG A 5 17.00 -3.83 -7.00
N ALA A 6 18.23 -3.98 -7.51
CA ALA A 6 18.47 -4.36 -8.90
C ALA A 6 17.90 -5.77 -9.19
N LEU A 7 18.20 -6.74 -8.33
CA LEU A 7 17.69 -8.12 -8.47
C LEU A 7 16.16 -8.18 -8.37
N ALA A 8 15.55 -7.40 -7.48
CA ALA A 8 14.09 -7.33 -7.38
C ALA A 8 13.44 -6.70 -8.63
N ARG A 9 14.04 -5.63 -9.19
CA ARG A 9 13.55 -5.01 -10.44
C ARG A 9 13.72 -5.90 -11.67
N ALA A 10 14.71 -6.79 -11.66
CA ALA A 10 14.91 -7.78 -12.70
C ALA A 10 14.02 -9.03 -12.52
N GLY A 11 13.13 -9.05 -11.53
CA GLY A 11 12.21 -10.17 -11.28
C GLY A 11 12.89 -11.42 -10.70
N VAL A 12 14.12 -11.32 -10.20
CA VAL A 12 14.89 -12.48 -9.72
C VAL A 12 14.36 -12.98 -8.37
N ALA A 13 14.07 -12.07 -7.45
CA ALA A 13 13.57 -12.39 -6.10
C ALA A 13 12.93 -11.15 -5.46
N SER A 14 12.28 -11.32 -4.31
CA SER A 14 11.94 -10.16 -3.45
C SER A 14 13.21 -9.44 -2.96
N ARG A 15 13.11 -8.22 -2.42
CA ARG A 15 14.29 -7.52 -1.85
C ARG A 15 14.98 -8.34 -0.74
N ARG A 16 14.21 -9.00 0.13
CA ARG A 16 14.76 -9.87 1.19
C ARG A 16 15.37 -11.14 0.62
N GLY A 17 14.67 -11.80 -0.31
CA GLY A 17 15.22 -12.98 -1.00
C GLY A 17 16.50 -12.64 -1.78
N ALA A 18 16.58 -11.44 -2.34
CA ALA A 18 17.80 -10.96 -2.98
C ALA A 18 18.95 -10.73 -1.98
N GLU A 19 18.67 -10.25 -0.76
CA GLU A 19 19.68 -10.19 0.31
C GLU A 19 20.14 -11.59 0.74
N GLU A 20 19.24 -12.56 0.82
CA GLU A 20 19.59 -13.97 1.10
C GLU A 20 20.49 -14.57 0.01
N LEU A 21 20.19 -14.30 -1.26
CA LEU A 21 21.04 -14.72 -2.39
C LEU A 21 22.45 -14.12 -2.30
N VAL A 22 22.54 -12.83 -1.95
CA VAL A 22 23.83 -12.15 -1.77
C VAL A 22 24.58 -12.73 -0.57
N ALA A 23 23.90 -12.91 0.56
CA ALA A 23 24.49 -13.49 1.78
C ALA A 23 25.02 -14.92 1.55
N ALA A 24 24.33 -15.69 0.70
CA ALA A 24 24.75 -17.03 0.28
C ALA A 24 25.89 -17.04 -0.74
N GLY A 25 26.42 -15.88 -1.16
CA GLY A 25 27.50 -15.77 -2.15
C GLY A 25 27.09 -16.17 -3.57
N ARG A 26 25.77 -16.27 -3.84
CA ARG A 26 25.21 -16.71 -5.13
C ARG A 26 25.17 -15.60 -6.17
N VAL A 27 25.35 -14.35 -5.74
CA VAL A 27 25.31 -13.16 -6.60
C VAL A 27 26.73 -12.70 -6.88
N ARG A 28 27.05 -12.46 -8.15
CA ARG A 28 28.31 -11.84 -8.57
C ARG A 28 28.07 -10.57 -9.38
N ILE A 29 28.89 -9.56 -9.14
CA ILE A 29 28.97 -8.31 -9.89
C ILE A 29 30.34 -8.29 -10.58
N ASN A 30 30.36 -8.23 -11.91
CA ASN A 30 31.58 -8.29 -12.72
C ASN A 30 32.49 -9.49 -12.38
N GLY A 31 31.87 -10.63 -12.05
CA GLY A 31 32.58 -11.87 -11.69
C GLY A 31 33.00 -11.99 -10.22
N ILE A 32 32.87 -10.92 -9.43
CA ILE A 32 33.23 -10.89 -8.01
C ILE A 32 31.98 -11.11 -7.15
N VAL A 33 32.09 -11.91 -6.09
CA VAL A 33 30.97 -12.15 -5.15
C VAL A 33 30.50 -10.83 -4.55
N ALA A 34 29.20 -10.58 -4.64
CA ALA A 34 28.61 -9.34 -4.13
C ALA A 34 28.52 -9.35 -2.60
N ALA A 35 28.64 -8.16 -2.00
CA ALA A 35 28.41 -7.96 -0.57
C ALA A 35 26.99 -7.44 -0.29
N ILE A 36 26.46 -7.71 0.91
CA ILE A 36 25.14 -7.21 1.33
C ILE A 36 25.15 -5.69 1.29
N GLY A 37 24.13 -5.12 0.63
CA GLY A 37 24.01 -3.69 0.45
C GLY A 37 24.98 -3.10 -0.57
N GLN A 38 25.78 -3.88 -1.32
CA GLN A 38 26.64 -3.33 -2.36
C GLN A 38 25.82 -2.53 -3.40
N SER A 39 26.36 -1.38 -3.81
CA SER A 39 25.78 -0.58 -4.90
C SER A 39 26.26 -1.10 -6.25
N VAL A 40 25.38 -1.05 -7.24
CA VAL A 40 25.61 -1.51 -8.60
C VAL A 40 25.03 -0.51 -9.60
N ASP A 41 25.68 -0.33 -10.73
CA ASP A 41 25.16 0.37 -11.89
C ASP A 41 24.66 -0.65 -12.91
N THR A 42 23.35 -0.80 -13.02
CA THR A 42 22.73 -1.77 -13.94
C THR A 42 22.94 -1.44 -15.43
N GLY A 43 23.44 -0.24 -15.76
CA GLY A 43 23.81 0.13 -17.13
C GLY A 43 25.21 -0.33 -17.54
N HIS A 44 26.10 -0.60 -16.58
CA HIS A 44 27.52 -0.89 -16.82
C HIS A 44 27.97 -2.22 -16.21
N ASP A 45 27.46 -2.57 -15.03
CA ASP A 45 27.86 -3.75 -14.29
C ASP A 45 27.14 -5.01 -14.78
N LYS A 46 27.91 -6.09 -14.97
CA LYS A 46 27.39 -7.42 -15.26
C LYS A 46 27.01 -8.13 -13.96
N ILE A 47 25.72 -8.28 -13.73
CA ILE A 47 25.18 -9.01 -12.57
C ILE A 47 24.85 -10.44 -12.98
N THR A 48 25.27 -11.41 -12.17
CA THR A 48 24.90 -12.83 -12.34
C THR A 48 24.40 -13.41 -11.03
N VAL A 49 23.45 -14.34 -11.11
CA VAL A 49 22.99 -15.17 -9.98
C VAL A 49 23.17 -16.62 -10.39
N ASP A 50 23.93 -17.40 -9.61
CA ASP A 50 24.29 -18.79 -9.94
C ASP A 50 24.86 -18.96 -11.36
N GLY A 51 25.66 -17.99 -11.80
CA GLY A 51 26.27 -17.98 -13.14
C GLY A 51 25.34 -17.55 -14.28
N LYS A 52 24.03 -17.37 -14.04
CA LYS A 52 23.09 -16.84 -15.03
C LYS A 52 23.09 -15.31 -14.99
N ALA A 53 23.22 -14.68 -16.16
CA ALA A 53 23.13 -13.23 -16.28
C ALA A 53 21.73 -12.74 -15.87
N VAL A 54 21.70 -11.70 -15.03
CA VAL A 54 20.46 -11.01 -14.69
C VAL A 54 20.06 -10.15 -15.89
N GLY A 55 18.84 -10.34 -16.37
CA GLY A 55 18.31 -9.61 -17.52
C GLY A 55 18.05 -8.13 -17.22
N SER A 56 17.69 -7.39 -18.28
CA SER A 56 17.23 -6.00 -18.15
C SER A 56 16.00 -5.90 -17.22
N PRO A 57 15.78 -4.73 -16.59
CA PRO A 57 14.59 -4.51 -15.77
C PRO A 57 13.31 -4.87 -16.55
N VAL A 58 12.41 -5.62 -15.91
CA VAL A 58 11.10 -5.95 -16.49
C VAL A 58 10.22 -4.70 -16.44
N ALA A 59 9.34 -4.52 -17.43
CA ALA A 59 8.35 -3.45 -17.40
C ALA A 59 7.53 -3.52 -16.08
N PRO A 60 7.18 -2.37 -15.47
CA PRO A 60 6.34 -2.35 -14.29
C PRO A 60 5.04 -3.10 -14.52
N PHE A 61 4.73 -4.02 -13.61
CA PHE A 61 3.46 -4.75 -13.59
C PHE A 61 2.56 -4.11 -12.53
N TRP A 62 1.26 -3.99 -12.83
CA TRP A 62 0.28 -3.36 -11.95
C TRP A 62 -0.98 -4.22 -11.87
N ILE A 63 -1.53 -4.34 -10.66
CA ILE A 63 -2.82 -4.95 -10.40
C ILE A 63 -3.67 -3.93 -9.65
N VAL A 64 -4.93 -3.79 -10.09
CA VAL A 64 -5.99 -3.12 -9.33
C VAL A 64 -6.82 -4.22 -8.68
N LEU A 65 -6.67 -4.37 -7.37
CA LEU A 65 -7.41 -5.36 -6.59
C LEU A 65 -8.59 -4.67 -5.91
N ASN A 66 -9.81 -5.13 -6.15
CA ASN A 66 -10.92 -4.84 -5.25
C ASN A 66 -10.80 -5.77 -4.03
N LYS A 67 -10.13 -5.29 -2.98
CA LYS A 67 -9.84 -6.06 -1.78
C LYS A 67 -11.16 -6.27 -1.00
N PRO A 68 -11.54 -7.52 -0.68
CA PRO A 68 -12.70 -7.77 0.18
C PRO A 68 -12.37 -7.51 1.66
N ALA A 69 -13.41 -7.36 2.47
CA ALA A 69 -13.27 -7.40 3.93
C ALA A 69 -12.79 -8.79 4.39
N GLY A 70 -12.15 -8.85 5.55
CA GLY A 70 -11.65 -10.11 6.13
C GLY A 70 -10.33 -10.60 5.52
N VAL A 71 -9.62 -9.75 4.78
CA VAL A 71 -8.32 -10.06 4.16
C VAL A 71 -7.26 -9.08 4.65
N LEU A 72 -6.07 -9.58 4.99
CA LEU A 72 -4.95 -8.75 5.47
C LEU A 72 -4.13 -8.15 4.33
N THR A 73 -3.77 -6.89 4.46
CA THR A 73 -2.78 -6.25 3.57
C THR A 73 -1.36 -6.47 4.12
N THR A 74 -0.85 -7.70 3.95
CA THR A 74 0.51 -8.13 4.33
C THR A 74 1.02 -9.19 3.37
N ARG A 75 2.35 -9.35 3.26
CA ARG A 75 2.97 -10.46 2.50
C ARG A 75 2.88 -11.81 3.20
N SER A 76 2.83 -11.81 4.53
CA SER A 76 2.77 -13.03 5.33
C SER A 76 2.09 -12.71 6.64
N ASP A 77 1.24 -13.63 7.10
CA ASP A 77 0.59 -13.58 8.40
C ASP A 77 0.96 -14.84 9.21
N PRO A 78 1.65 -14.71 10.36
CA PRO A 78 2.02 -15.86 11.18
C PRO A 78 0.83 -16.68 11.69
N ALA A 79 -0.36 -16.06 11.80
CA ALA A 79 -1.59 -16.73 12.22
C ALA A 79 -2.33 -17.42 11.06
N GLY A 80 -1.77 -17.40 9.84
CA GLY A 80 -2.33 -18.10 8.68
C GLY A 80 -3.62 -17.50 8.13
N ARG A 81 -3.96 -16.24 8.48
CA ARG A 81 -5.12 -15.57 7.90
C ARG A 81 -4.85 -15.21 6.45
N ARG A 82 -5.92 -15.21 5.64
CA ARG A 82 -5.87 -14.84 4.23
C ARG A 82 -5.33 -13.43 4.04
N THR A 83 -4.45 -13.29 3.06
CA THR A 83 -3.76 -12.05 2.67
C THR A 83 -4.15 -11.63 1.25
N VAL A 84 -3.81 -10.40 0.88
CA VAL A 84 -4.03 -9.89 -0.48
C VAL A 84 -3.24 -10.66 -1.55
N PHE A 85 -2.14 -11.33 -1.17
CA PHE A 85 -1.35 -12.13 -2.11
C PHE A 85 -1.98 -13.50 -2.38
N ASP A 86 -2.92 -13.96 -1.54
CA ASP A 86 -3.73 -15.16 -1.81
C ASP A 86 -4.87 -14.89 -2.81
N LEU A 87 -5.00 -13.64 -3.30
CA LEU A 87 -6.05 -13.19 -4.22
C LEU A 87 -5.54 -12.88 -5.63
N VAL A 88 -4.23 -12.91 -5.84
CA VAL A 88 -3.58 -12.47 -7.08
C VAL A 88 -2.52 -13.46 -7.50
N ASP A 89 -2.12 -13.41 -8.77
CA ASP A 89 -1.02 -14.23 -9.27
C ASP A 89 0.30 -13.90 -8.57
N ASP A 90 1.12 -14.93 -8.33
CA ASP A 90 2.45 -14.77 -7.74
C ASP A 90 3.40 -14.15 -8.77
N VAL A 91 3.55 -12.82 -8.69
CA VAL A 91 4.47 -12.05 -9.52
C VAL A 91 5.72 -11.67 -8.71
N PRO A 92 6.92 -12.09 -9.14
CA PRO A 92 8.16 -11.72 -8.47
C PRO A 92 8.30 -10.20 -8.28
N GLY A 93 8.56 -9.78 -7.05
CA GLY A 93 8.73 -8.37 -6.71
C GLY A 93 7.43 -7.59 -6.46
N LEU A 94 6.25 -8.20 -6.63
CA LEU A 94 4.96 -7.53 -6.42
C LEU A 94 4.79 -7.04 -4.98
N THR A 95 4.41 -5.79 -4.79
CA THR A 95 4.14 -5.18 -3.48
C THR A 95 2.82 -4.41 -3.51
N TYR A 96 2.19 -4.24 -2.35
CA TYR A 96 1.01 -3.38 -2.22
C TYR A 96 1.40 -1.89 -2.17
N VAL A 97 0.52 -1.02 -2.65
CA VAL A 97 0.60 0.43 -2.56
C VAL A 97 -0.31 0.90 -1.42
N GLY A 98 0.30 1.11 -0.27
CA GLY A 98 -0.40 1.46 0.97
C GLY A 98 -1.12 0.23 1.53
N ARG A 99 -1.92 0.44 2.58
CA ARG A 99 -2.65 -0.64 3.23
C ARG A 99 -4.12 -0.27 3.39
N LEU A 100 -4.99 -1.26 3.25
CA LEU A 100 -6.34 -1.22 3.76
C LEU A 100 -6.43 -2.11 4.99
N ASP A 101 -7.18 -1.66 5.99
CA ASP A 101 -7.43 -2.43 7.20
C ASP A 101 -8.16 -3.74 6.90
N TYR A 102 -8.13 -4.66 7.85
CA TYR A 102 -8.70 -6.00 7.71
C TYR A 102 -10.16 -5.98 7.23
N MET A 103 -10.98 -5.12 7.82
CA MET A 103 -12.41 -4.96 7.49
C MET A 103 -12.69 -3.86 6.45
N THR A 104 -11.66 -3.18 5.92
CA THR A 104 -11.84 -2.17 4.88
C THR A 104 -11.76 -2.81 3.51
N GLU A 105 -12.69 -2.44 2.64
CA GLU A 105 -12.84 -2.98 1.29
C GLU A 105 -12.36 -1.97 0.24
N GLY A 106 -12.34 -2.40 -1.02
CA GLY A 106 -12.19 -1.50 -2.16
C GLY A 106 -10.81 -1.53 -2.79
N VAL A 107 -10.47 -0.47 -3.50
CA VAL A 107 -9.33 -0.42 -4.41
C VAL A 107 -8.02 -0.49 -3.63
N LEU A 108 -7.23 -1.53 -3.88
CA LEU A 108 -5.84 -1.67 -3.49
C LEU A 108 -4.97 -1.88 -4.73
N LEU A 109 -4.00 -1.00 -4.93
CA LEU A 109 -3.03 -1.19 -6.02
C LEU A 109 -1.91 -2.12 -5.55
N LEU A 110 -1.45 -3.00 -6.43
CA LEU A 110 -0.22 -3.75 -6.28
C LEU A 110 0.68 -3.50 -7.49
N THR A 111 1.99 -3.44 -7.28
CA THR A 111 2.95 -3.21 -8.37
C THR A 111 4.31 -3.85 -8.12
N THR A 112 5.05 -4.14 -9.17
CA THR A 112 6.48 -4.46 -9.10
C THR A 112 7.37 -3.20 -9.07
N ASP A 113 6.82 -2.01 -9.35
CA ASP A 113 7.55 -0.75 -9.23
C ASP A 113 7.49 -0.20 -7.80
N GLY A 114 8.46 -0.63 -6.99
CA GLY A 114 8.61 -0.15 -5.61
C GLY A 114 8.85 1.36 -5.49
N GLU A 115 9.29 2.06 -6.53
CA GLU A 115 9.46 3.52 -6.49
C GLU A 115 8.13 4.24 -6.65
N ALA A 116 7.30 3.81 -7.59
CA ALA A 116 5.94 4.30 -7.72
C ALA A 116 5.12 3.97 -6.47
N ALA A 117 5.24 2.75 -5.94
CA ALA A 117 4.60 2.37 -4.68
C ALA A 117 5.00 3.29 -3.51
N HIS A 118 6.28 3.65 -3.42
CA HIS A 118 6.77 4.58 -2.40
C HIS A 118 6.21 5.98 -2.61
N LYS A 119 6.29 6.54 -3.82
CA LYS A 119 5.76 7.89 -4.13
C LYS A 119 4.26 7.97 -3.82
N LEU A 120 3.47 6.99 -4.27
CA LEU A 120 2.03 6.94 -4.04
C LEU A 120 1.62 6.75 -2.56
N THR A 121 2.56 6.40 -1.67
CA THR A 121 2.30 6.18 -0.24
C THR A 121 2.99 7.18 0.66
N HIS A 122 3.95 7.94 0.14
CA HIS A 122 4.69 8.89 0.94
C HIS A 122 3.80 10.09 1.29
N PRO A 123 3.75 10.52 2.56
CA PRO A 123 2.88 11.63 2.98
C PRO A 123 3.12 12.93 2.19
N SER A 124 4.38 13.22 1.84
CA SER A 124 4.74 14.42 1.08
C SER A 124 4.23 14.45 -0.37
N SER A 125 3.66 13.36 -0.86
CA SER A 125 3.07 13.32 -2.20
C SER A 125 1.61 13.75 -2.22
N GLU A 126 0.97 13.89 -1.05
CA GLU A 126 -0.38 14.45 -0.89
C GLU A 126 -1.42 13.83 -1.83
N ILE A 127 -1.24 12.55 -2.15
CA ILE A 127 -2.11 11.83 -3.08
C ILE A 127 -3.43 11.58 -2.37
N GLU A 128 -4.50 12.12 -2.95
CA GLU A 128 -5.85 11.97 -2.45
C GLU A 128 -6.35 10.53 -2.52
N ARG A 129 -7.14 10.18 -1.51
CA ARG A 129 -7.85 8.90 -1.39
C ARG A 129 -9.27 9.22 -0.96
N THR A 130 -10.20 8.83 -1.79
CA THR A 130 -11.63 8.94 -1.50
C THR A 130 -12.12 7.65 -0.88
N TYR A 131 -12.97 7.77 0.13
CA TYR A 131 -13.57 6.65 0.82
C TYR A 131 -15.08 6.83 0.87
N VAL A 132 -15.81 5.75 0.67
CA VAL A 132 -17.24 5.68 0.93
C VAL A 132 -17.46 4.95 2.25
N VAL A 133 -18.02 5.66 3.23
CA VAL A 133 -18.29 5.14 4.57
C VAL A 133 -19.78 5.14 4.87
N THR A 134 -20.30 3.98 5.26
CA THR A 134 -21.67 3.84 5.77
C THR A 134 -21.65 3.97 7.28
N VAL A 135 -22.48 4.89 7.80
CA VAL A 135 -22.49 5.26 9.21
C VAL A 135 -23.89 5.36 9.79
N ARG A 136 -24.01 5.16 11.11
CA ARG A 136 -25.17 5.60 11.90
C ARG A 136 -24.91 6.94 12.58
N GLY A 137 -25.93 7.78 12.63
CA GLY A 137 -25.88 9.11 13.26
C GLY A 137 -26.38 10.22 12.34
N ASP A 138 -25.94 11.46 12.60
CA ASP A 138 -26.23 12.63 11.75
C ASP A 138 -25.05 12.91 10.80
N GLY A 139 -25.06 12.22 9.65
CA GLY A 139 -24.02 12.37 8.63
C GLY A 139 -23.95 13.77 8.02
N ALA A 140 -25.07 14.49 7.90
CA ALA A 140 -25.06 15.85 7.33
C ALA A 140 -24.33 16.84 8.25
N THR A 141 -24.57 16.77 9.56
CA THR A 141 -23.86 17.61 10.53
C THR A 141 -22.38 17.21 10.61
N ALA A 142 -22.09 15.91 10.63
CA ALA A 142 -20.72 15.41 10.64
C ALA A 142 -19.94 15.87 9.40
N ALA A 143 -20.50 15.81 8.19
CA ALA A 143 -19.83 16.27 6.97
C ALA A 143 -19.46 17.76 7.02
N ARG A 144 -20.39 18.62 7.49
CA ARG A 144 -20.10 20.06 7.66
C ARG A 144 -19.03 20.32 8.71
N ALA A 145 -18.97 19.51 9.77
CA ALA A 145 -17.94 19.62 10.79
C ALA A 145 -16.58 19.11 10.29
N ALA A 146 -16.56 18.01 9.56
CA ALA A 146 -15.37 17.44 8.94
C ALA A 146 -14.65 18.46 8.04
N MET A 147 -15.41 19.20 7.21
CA MET A 147 -14.85 20.27 6.36
C MET A 147 -14.22 21.44 7.13
N LYS A 148 -14.46 21.57 8.44
CA LYS A 148 -13.81 22.58 9.29
C LYS A 148 -12.55 22.06 9.98
N GLY A 149 -12.24 20.78 9.82
CA GLY A 149 -11.16 20.10 10.52
C GLY A 149 -11.62 19.43 11.81
N VAL A 150 -10.99 18.30 12.11
CA VAL A 150 -11.24 17.51 13.33
C VAL A 150 -9.91 17.16 13.97
N GLU A 151 -9.72 17.57 15.22
CA GLU A 151 -8.53 17.23 16.00
C GLU A 151 -8.61 15.77 16.46
N LEU A 152 -7.65 14.95 16.05
CA LEU A 152 -7.47 13.59 16.54
C LEU A 152 -6.25 13.51 17.46
N GLU A 153 -6.05 12.36 18.12
CA GLU A 153 -4.91 12.14 19.03
C GLU A 153 -3.53 12.36 18.38
N ASP A 154 -3.42 12.16 17.07
CA ASP A 154 -2.21 12.30 16.26
C ASP A 154 -2.25 13.51 15.31
N GLY A 155 -3.09 14.50 15.64
CA GLY A 155 -3.17 15.82 15.02
C GLY A 155 -4.45 16.08 14.24
N LEU A 156 -4.52 17.29 13.67
CA LEU A 156 -5.62 17.77 12.87
C LEU A 156 -5.77 16.99 11.56
N VAL A 157 -6.98 16.51 11.29
CA VAL A 157 -7.38 15.93 10.00
C VAL A 157 -8.25 16.94 9.25
N MET A 158 -7.88 17.22 8.00
CA MET A 158 -8.58 18.14 7.10
C MET A 158 -8.94 17.42 5.79
N PRO A 159 -10.16 16.87 5.68
CA PRO A 159 -10.66 16.35 4.40
C PRO A 159 -10.67 17.44 3.32
N THR A 160 -10.35 17.06 2.09
CA THR A 160 -10.40 17.96 0.93
C THR A 160 -11.81 18.06 0.36
N ASP A 161 -12.61 17.00 0.51
CA ASP A 161 -14.03 16.98 0.17
C ASP A 161 -14.80 16.00 1.05
N VAL A 162 -16.06 16.35 1.36
CA VAL A 162 -17.00 15.48 2.07
C VAL A 162 -18.42 15.64 1.54
N LEU A 163 -18.94 14.58 0.91
CA LEU A 163 -20.34 14.51 0.49
C LEU A 163 -21.12 13.62 1.45
N ALA A 164 -22.37 14.02 1.75
CA ALA A 164 -23.24 13.27 2.64
C ALA A 164 -24.57 12.97 1.98
N ARG A 165 -24.95 11.68 1.99
CA ARG A 165 -26.23 11.22 1.46
C ARG A 165 -26.93 10.34 2.47
N ARG A 166 -28.17 10.68 2.80
CA ARG A 166 -29.00 9.84 3.66
C ARG A 166 -29.47 8.62 2.87
N THR A 167 -29.24 7.43 3.41
CA THR A 167 -29.63 6.15 2.79
C THR A 167 -30.77 5.47 3.53
N GLY A 168 -31.02 5.85 4.78
CA GLY A 168 -32.11 5.31 5.58
C GLY A 168 -32.42 6.14 6.83
N ARG A 169 -33.26 5.59 7.70
CA ARG A 169 -33.56 6.23 9.00
C ARG A 169 -32.34 6.11 9.92
N GLY A 170 -31.61 7.23 10.09
CA GLY A 170 -30.43 7.27 10.94
C GLY A 170 -29.18 6.65 10.30
N VAL A 171 -29.24 6.29 9.02
CA VAL A 171 -28.13 5.73 8.24
C VAL A 171 -27.76 6.68 7.12
N TRP A 172 -26.46 6.93 7.00
CA TRP A 172 -25.87 7.83 6.01
C TRP A 172 -24.71 7.15 5.30
N GLU A 173 -24.47 7.59 4.08
CA GLU A 173 -23.26 7.34 3.34
C GLU A 173 -22.50 8.66 3.22
N LEU A 174 -21.23 8.65 3.62
CA LEU A 174 -20.34 9.78 3.43
C LEU A 174 -19.26 9.39 2.42
N GLU A 175 -19.02 10.24 1.45
CA GLU A 175 -17.85 10.17 0.58
C GLU A 175 -16.82 11.17 1.12
N ILE A 176 -15.67 10.69 1.57
CA ILE A 176 -14.65 11.49 2.25
C ILE A 176 -13.33 11.36 1.50
N THR A 177 -12.79 12.49 1.04
CA THR A 177 -11.48 12.55 0.37
C THR A 177 -10.44 13.14 1.31
N ILE A 178 -9.32 12.42 1.48
CA ILE A 178 -8.17 12.84 2.30
C ILE A 178 -6.86 12.66 1.53
N ALA A 179 -5.92 13.59 1.69
CA ALA A 179 -4.58 13.53 1.08
C ALA A 179 -3.55 12.79 1.96
N GLU A 180 -3.95 12.38 3.17
CA GLU A 180 -3.15 11.60 4.12
C GLU A 180 -3.59 10.12 4.16
N GLY A 181 -3.04 9.36 5.10
CA GLY A 181 -3.25 7.92 5.21
C GLY A 181 -2.74 7.34 6.52
N LYS A 182 -3.01 8.03 7.64
CA LYS A 182 -2.67 7.52 8.97
C LYS A 182 -3.52 6.30 9.31
N THR A 183 -3.11 5.55 10.33
CA THR A 183 -3.79 4.31 10.72
C THR A 183 -5.25 4.60 11.08
N ARG A 184 -6.18 3.90 10.41
CA ARG A 184 -7.64 3.98 10.66
C ARG A 184 -8.22 5.40 10.63
N GLU A 185 -7.59 6.32 9.90
CA GLU A 185 -7.89 7.76 9.91
C GLU A 185 -9.36 8.10 9.67
N VAL A 186 -9.97 7.57 8.60
CA VAL A 186 -11.40 7.82 8.30
C VAL A 186 -12.33 7.30 9.39
N ARG A 187 -12.00 6.16 10.03
CA ARG A 187 -12.81 5.63 11.15
C ARG A 187 -12.71 6.55 12.36
N ARG A 188 -11.50 6.95 12.73
CA ARG A 188 -11.26 7.86 13.87
C ARG A 188 -11.92 9.22 13.65
N LEU A 189 -11.86 9.74 12.43
CA LEU A 189 -12.57 10.95 12.01
C LEU A 189 -14.08 10.81 12.23
N CYS A 190 -14.69 9.72 11.77
CA CYS A 190 -16.12 9.46 11.97
C CYS A 190 -16.49 9.31 13.45
N GLU A 191 -15.70 8.54 14.22
CA GLU A 191 -15.90 8.32 15.65
C GLU A 191 -15.84 9.63 16.44
N ALA A 192 -14.85 10.50 16.15
CA ALA A 192 -14.71 11.82 16.76
C ALA A 192 -15.90 12.76 16.45
N LEU A 193 -16.59 12.53 15.33
CA LEU A 193 -17.81 13.24 14.93
C LEU A 193 -19.09 12.60 15.48
N GLY A 194 -18.97 11.59 16.36
CA GLY A 194 -20.11 10.90 16.97
C GLY A 194 -20.84 9.95 16.04
N LEU A 195 -20.17 9.48 14.97
CA LEU A 195 -20.71 8.51 14.03
C LEU A 195 -20.24 7.09 14.34
N GLU A 196 -21.13 6.12 14.18
CA GLU A 196 -20.78 4.70 14.25
C GLU A 196 -20.54 4.16 12.83
N VAL A 197 -19.34 3.64 12.55
CA VAL A 197 -18.97 3.15 11.21
C VAL A 197 -19.36 1.69 11.02
N GLU A 198 -20.32 1.44 10.13
CA GLU A 198 -20.76 0.10 9.75
C GLU A 198 -19.88 -0.52 8.65
N ARG A 199 -19.56 0.26 7.60
CA ARG A 199 -18.82 -0.22 6.43
C ARG A 199 -17.91 0.87 5.88
N LEU A 200 -16.74 0.49 5.38
CA LEU A 200 -15.77 1.41 4.79
C LEU A 200 -15.18 0.79 3.52
N VAL A 201 -15.26 1.54 2.42
CA VAL A 201 -14.75 1.17 1.11
C VAL A 201 -13.86 2.31 0.59
N ARG A 202 -12.73 1.98 -0.04
CA ARG A 202 -11.89 2.94 -0.77
C ARG A 202 -12.11 2.82 -2.28
#